data_AF-A0A1H9V9I9-F1
#
_entry.id   AF-A0A1H9V9I9-F1
#
_cell.length_a   1.000
_cell.length_b   1.000
_cell.length_c   1.000
_cell.angle_alpha   90.00
_cell.angle_beta   90.00
_cell.angle_gamma   90.00
#
_symmetry.space_group_name_H-M   'P 1'
#
loop_
_entity.id
_entity.type
_entity.pdbx_description
1 polymer ?
#
loop_
_entity_poly.entity_id
_entity_poly.type
_entity_poly.pdbx_seq_one_letter_code
_entity_poly.pdbx_strand_id
1 'polypeptide(L)'
;MNEIFNFHGQDVRTATINGEPYLVGKDVAEILGYSRPDNAIRNHVDDEDKLMHQFSASGQNRNMTVINESGFYALVLSSKLPRAKEFKRWVTSEVLPKIRKHGMFATDELLDNPDFAIATLQKLKEEREAEIQRLKSKLDFLEKEKDSDSDGVNHGIRIHIAKKHKK
;
A
#
# COMPACT_ATOMS: atom_id res chain seq x y z
N MET A 1 5.28 -9.72 -7.08
CA MET A 1 5.40 -8.43 -7.78
C MET A 1 3.99 -8.01 -8.13
N ASN A 2 3.49 -6.91 -7.56
CA ASN A 2 2.10 -6.48 -7.76
C ASN A 2 1.87 -6.12 -9.24
N GLU A 3 0.94 -6.82 -9.89
CA GLU A 3 0.55 -6.58 -11.29
C GLU A 3 -0.15 -5.23 -11.52
N ILE A 4 -0.50 -4.50 -10.45
CA ILE A 4 -1.07 -3.15 -10.50
C ILE A 4 -0.11 -2.15 -11.20
N PHE A 5 1.19 -2.46 -11.27
CA PHE A 5 2.21 -1.55 -11.78
C PHE A 5 2.50 -1.66 -13.28
N ASN A 6 1.88 -2.63 -13.97
CA ASN A 6 2.02 -2.79 -15.41
C ASN A 6 0.66 -2.58 -16.08
N PHE A 7 0.32 -1.32 -16.34
CA PHE A 7 -0.94 -0.97 -16.98
C PHE A 7 -0.77 -1.04 -18.51
N HIS A 8 -1.32 -2.08 -19.15
CA HIS A 8 -1.21 -2.32 -20.60
C HIS A 8 0.22 -2.48 -21.16
N GLY A 9 1.14 -3.11 -20.43
CA GLY A 9 2.52 -3.26 -20.89
C GLY A 9 3.36 -1.99 -20.73
N GLN A 10 2.82 -0.96 -20.09
CA GLN A 10 3.49 0.31 -19.86
C GLN A 10 3.80 0.49 -18.38
N ASP A 11 5.05 0.85 -18.11
CA ASP A 11 5.53 1.09 -16.75
C ASP A 11 4.92 2.38 -16.20
N VAL A 12 4.26 2.26 -15.05
CA VAL A 12 3.78 3.40 -14.26
C VAL A 12 4.77 3.63 -13.13
N ARG A 13 5.20 4.88 -12.93
CA ARG A 13 6.06 5.21 -11.79
C ARG A 13 5.28 5.14 -10.48
N THR A 14 5.94 4.66 -9.44
CA THR A 14 5.30 4.36 -8.15
C THR A 14 6.04 5.01 -6.99
N ALA A 15 5.32 5.24 -5.90
CA ALA A 15 5.89 5.58 -4.60
C ALA A 15 5.22 4.73 -3.53
N THR A 16 5.95 4.37 -2.49
CA THR A 16 5.38 3.73 -1.29
C THR A 16 5.25 4.77 -0.20
N ILE A 17 4.02 5.03 0.24
CA ILE A 17 3.70 6.06 1.22
C ILE A 17 2.89 5.40 2.33
N ASN A 18 3.41 5.43 3.56
CA ASN A 18 2.82 4.74 4.72
C ASN A 18 2.57 3.24 4.49
N GLY A 19 3.42 2.59 3.70
CA GLY A 19 3.28 1.16 3.36
C GLY A 19 2.30 0.89 2.21
N GLU A 20 1.56 1.89 1.74
CA GLU A 20 0.61 1.77 0.64
C GLU A 20 1.24 2.21 -0.70
N PRO A 21 0.91 1.53 -1.80
CA PRO A 21 1.39 1.91 -3.12
C PRO A 21 0.59 3.08 -3.70
N TYR A 22 1.33 4.05 -4.23
CA TYR A 22 0.79 5.18 -4.98
C TYR A 22 1.35 5.18 -6.40
N LEU A 23 0.52 5.56 -7.36
CA LEU A 23 0.85 5.65 -8.78
C LEU A 23 1.04 7.11 -9.18
N VAL A 24 2.00 7.43 -10.04
CA VAL A 24 2.08 8.77 -10.63
C VAL A 24 0.87 8.98 -11.53
N GLY A 25 -0.06 9.86 -11.11
CA GLY A 25 -1.35 10.04 -11.79
C GLY A 25 -1.20 10.52 -13.23
N LYS A 26 -0.13 11.29 -13.51
CA LYS A 26 0.20 11.74 -14.87
C LYS A 26 0.45 10.57 -15.81
N ASP A 27 1.24 9.58 -15.39
CA ASP A 27 1.56 8.40 -16.20
C ASP A 27 0.29 7.63 -16.52
N VAL A 28 -0.56 7.40 -15.50
CA VAL A 28 -1.84 6.72 -15.69
C VAL A 28 -2.73 7.47 -16.68
N ALA A 29 -2.88 8.79 -16.54
CA ALA A 29 -3.69 9.58 -17.44
C ALA A 29 -3.15 9.61 -18.88
N GLU A 30 -1.83 9.67 -19.06
CA GLU A 30 -1.18 9.57 -20.37
C GLU A 30 -1.40 8.20 -21.02
N ILE A 31 -1.23 7.11 -20.26
CA ILE A 31 -1.50 5.76 -20.75
C ILE A 31 -2.96 5.62 -21.15
N LEU A 32 -3.92 6.16 -20.39
CA LEU A 32 -5.33 6.14 -20.78
C LEU A 32 -5.60 6.93 -22.08
N GLY A 33 -4.73 7.89 -22.43
CA GLY A 33 -4.81 8.71 -23.64
C GLY A 33 -5.38 10.11 -23.42
N TYR A 34 -5.35 10.63 -22.18
CA TYR A 34 -5.77 12.00 -21.91
C TYR A 34 -4.78 13.01 -22.51
N SER A 35 -5.29 13.96 -23.29
CA SER A 35 -4.47 15.05 -23.86
C SER A 35 -3.99 16.06 -22.82
N ARG A 36 -4.70 16.17 -21.69
CA ARG A 36 -4.35 17.04 -20.55
C ARG A 36 -4.39 16.22 -19.26
N PRO A 37 -3.32 15.48 -18.93
CA PRO A 37 -3.27 14.60 -17.77
C PRO A 37 -3.62 15.31 -16.45
N ASP A 38 -3.05 16.50 -16.22
CA ASP A 38 -3.29 17.26 -14.99
C ASP A 38 -4.77 17.66 -14.83
N ASN A 39 -5.45 17.96 -15.94
CA ASN A 39 -6.88 18.29 -15.95
C ASN A 39 -7.73 17.06 -15.65
N ALA A 40 -7.37 15.91 -16.23
CA ALA A 40 -8.04 14.64 -15.98
C ALA A 40 -7.97 14.26 -14.49
N ILE A 41 -6.77 14.31 -13.89
CA ILE A 41 -6.57 14.02 -12.47
C ILE A 41 -7.40 14.99 -11.62
N ARG A 42 -7.33 16.29 -11.91
CA ARG A 42 -8.05 17.31 -11.15
C ARG A 42 -9.57 17.13 -11.19
N ASN A 43 -10.14 16.70 -12.31
CA ASN A 43 -11.59 16.58 -12.47
C ASN A 43 -12.16 15.22 -12.06
N HIS A 44 -11.32 14.20 -11.94
CA HIS A 44 -11.78 12.81 -11.80
C HIS A 44 -11.22 12.09 -10.58
N VAL A 45 -10.27 12.70 -9.86
CA VAL A 45 -9.69 12.12 -8.65
C VAL A 45 -9.98 13.06 -7.49
N ASP A 46 -10.59 12.51 -6.45
CA ASP A 46 -10.92 13.26 -5.23
C ASP A 46 -9.64 13.69 -4.50
N ASP A 47 -9.75 14.76 -3.70
CA ASP A 47 -8.58 15.35 -3.02
C ASP A 47 -7.98 14.41 -1.96
N GLU A 48 -8.78 13.52 -1.36
CA GLU A 48 -8.31 12.51 -0.41
C GLU A 48 -7.52 11.36 -1.07
N ASP A 49 -7.73 11.16 -2.37
CA ASP A 49 -7.12 10.08 -3.15
C ASP A 49 -5.86 10.50 -3.89
N LYS A 50 -5.42 11.75 -3.74
CA LYS A 50 -4.23 12.29 -4.38
C LYS A 50 -3.38 13.13 -3.44
N LEU A 51 -2.07 13.10 -3.65
CA LEU A 51 -1.13 13.94 -2.91
C LEU A 51 0.06 14.34 -3.79
N MET A 52 0.82 15.33 -3.33
CA MET A 52 2.08 15.71 -3.97
C MET A 52 3.24 14.92 -3.37
N HIS A 53 3.99 14.23 -4.22
CA HIS A 53 5.19 13.49 -3.83
C HIS A 53 6.41 13.97 -4.62
N GLN A 54 7.55 14.09 -3.93
CA GLN A 54 8.79 14.50 -4.56
C GLN A 54 9.57 13.29 -5.03
N PHE A 55 9.85 13.25 -6.34
CA PHE A 55 10.75 12.28 -6.93
C PHE A 55 12.11 12.93 -7.16
N SER A 56 13.16 12.30 -6.62
CA SER A 56 14.54 12.72 -6.80
C SER A 56 15.19 11.82 -7.86
N ALA A 57 15.54 12.40 -9.01
CA ALA A 57 16.22 11.68 -10.07
C ALA A 57 17.34 12.54 -10.65
N SER A 58 18.54 11.98 -10.76
CA SER A 58 19.70 12.63 -11.38
C SER A 58 20.00 14.04 -10.83
N GLY A 59 19.86 14.25 -9.51
CA GLY A 59 20.08 15.54 -8.86
C GLY A 59 18.98 16.58 -9.08
N GLN A 60 17.85 16.20 -9.68
CA GLN A 60 16.67 17.04 -9.84
C GLN A 60 15.54 16.52 -8.97
N ASN A 61 14.91 17.43 -8.23
CA ASN A 61 13.74 17.15 -7.42
C ASN A 61 12.49 17.62 -8.18
N ARG A 62 11.55 16.71 -8.44
CA ARG A 62 10.31 16.99 -9.15
C ARG A 62 9.12 16.61 -8.28
N ASN A 63 8.24 17.56 -8.03
CA ASN A 63 6.98 17.29 -7.36
C ASN A 63 5.98 16.78 -8.40
N MET A 64 5.39 15.62 -8.15
CA MET A 64 4.39 14.98 -9.02
C MET A 64 3.16 14.64 -8.19
N THR A 65 1.98 14.74 -8.82
CA THR A 65 0.75 14.23 -8.21
C THR A 65 0.76 12.71 -8.30
N VAL A 66 0.67 12.06 -7.15
CA VAL A 66 0.48 10.63 -7.05
C VAL A 66 -0.92 10.34 -6.54
N ILE A 67 -1.50 9.22 -6.98
CA ILE A 67 -2.85 8.78 -6.66
C ILE A 67 -2.80 7.39 -6.02
N ASN A 68 -3.66 7.15 -5.04
CA ASN A 68 -3.84 5.82 -4.46
C ASN A 68 -4.67 4.93 -5.42
N GLU A 69 -4.99 3.71 -4.99
CA GLU A 69 -5.81 2.78 -5.79
C GLU A 69 -7.23 3.30 -6.04
N SER A 70 -7.85 3.95 -5.05
CA SER A 70 -9.18 4.56 -5.20
C SER A 70 -9.17 5.64 -6.29
N GLY A 71 -8.19 6.55 -6.27
CA GLY A 71 -8.02 7.57 -7.28
C GLY A 71 -7.70 7.02 -8.67
N PHE A 72 -6.95 5.92 -8.75
CA PHE A 72 -6.75 5.20 -10.01
C PHE A 72 -8.08 4.73 -10.59
N TYR A 73 -8.92 4.06 -9.79
CA TYR A 73 -10.22 3.61 -10.27
C TYR A 73 -11.14 4.77 -10.61
N ALA A 74 -11.15 5.86 -9.83
CA ALA A 74 -11.94 7.05 -10.12
C ALA A 74 -11.60 7.61 -11.52
N LEU A 75 -10.30 7.70 -11.85
CA LEU A 75 -9.82 8.14 -13.15
C LEU A 75 -10.23 7.18 -14.29
N VAL A 76 -10.08 5.87 -14.09
CA VAL A 76 -10.44 4.87 -15.12
C VAL A 76 -11.95 4.79 -15.35
N LEU A 77 -12.73 4.77 -14.26
CA LEU A 77 -14.18 4.59 -14.32
C LEU A 77 -14.87 5.80 -14.96
N SER A 78 -14.41 7.01 -14.65
CA SER A 78 -14.91 8.27 -15.24
C SER A 78 -14.51 8.46 -16.71
N SER A 79 -13.41 7.84 -17.16
CA SER A 79 -12.88 8.03 -18.51
C SER A 79 -13.77 7.42 -19.61
N LYS A 80 -13.84 8.12 -20.75
CA LYS A 80 -14.51 7.64 -21.98
C LYS A 80 -13.53 7.13 -23.05
N LEU A 81 -12.23 7.12 -22.74
CA LEU A 81 -11.16 6.77 -23.67
C LEU A 81 -11.15 5.25 -23.98
N PRO A 82 -10.65 4.82 -25.15
CA PRO A 82 -10.67 3.41 -25.56
C PRO A 82 -10.02 2.47 -24.55
N ARG A 83 -8.80 2.79 -24.06
CA ARG A 83 -8.10 1.97 -23.06
C ARG A 83 -8.86 1.86 -21.73
N ALA A 84 -9.48 2.95 -21.28
CA ALA A 84 -10.35 2.91 -20.10
C ALA A 84 -11.55 1.99 -20.29
N LYS A 85 -12.13 1.96 -21.50
CA LYS A 85 -13.26 1.07 -21.82
C LYS A 85 -12.84 -0.39 -21.87
N GLU A 86 -11.66 -0.71 -22.41
CA GLU A 86 -11.10 -2.06 -22.41
C GLU A 86 -10.89 -2.57 -20.98
N PHE A 87 -10.25 -1.77 -20.13
CA PHE A 87 -10.05 -2.13 -18.73
C PHE A 87 -11.38 -2.32 -17.99
N LYS A 88 -12.33 -1.37 -18.16
CA LYS A 88 -13.67 -1.51 -17.59
C LYS A 88 -14.37 -2.79 -18.04
N ARG A 89 -14.27 -3.12 -19.33
CA ARG A 89 -14.88 -4.32 -19.88
C ARG A 89 -14.27 -5.56 -19.24
N TRP A 90 -12.94 -5.65 -19.17
CA TRP A 90 -12.25 -6.76 -18.52
C TRP A 90 -12.63 -6.91 -17.03
N VAL A 91 -12.64 -5.80 -16.27
CA VAL A 91 -13.06 -5.83 -14.86
C VAL A 91 -14.49 -6.32 -14.73
N THR A 92 -15.41 -5.83 -15.56
CA THR A 92 -16.84 -6.15 -15.46
C THR A 92 -17.24 -7.49 -16.04
N SER A 93 -16.49 -8.04 -17.02
CA SER A 93 -16.79 -9.34 -17.62
C SER A 93 -16.03 -10.49 -16.97
N GLU A 94 -14.80 -10.25 -16.51
CA GLU A 94 -13.93 -11.29 -15.96
C GLU A 94 -13.80 -11.18 -14.44
N VAL A 95 -13.29 -10.05 -13.95
CA VAL A 95 -12.85 -9.91 -12.55
C VAL A 95 -14.04 -9.94 -11.60
N LEU A 96 -15.00 -9.03 -11.74
CA LEU A 96 -16.15 -8.91 -10.84
C LEU A 96 -17.02 -10.17 -10.87
N PRO A 97 -17.31 -10.82 -12.03
CA PRO A 97 -18.03 -12.09 -12.03
C PRO A 97 -17.29 -13.22 -11.33
N LYS A 98 -15.95 -13.33 -11.48
CA LYS A 98 -15.14 -14.33 -10.75
C LYS A 98 -15.20 -14.09 -9.24
N ILE A 99 -15.00 -12.85 -8.79
CA ILE A 99 -15.09 -12.48 -7.36
C ILE A 99 -16.50 -12.77 -6.82
N ARG A 100 -17.56 -12.36 -7.52
CA ARG A 100 -18.95 -12.59 -7.08
C ARG A 100 -19.28 -14.08 -6.94
N LYS A 101 -18.75 -14.94 -7.81
CA LYS A 101 -19.04 -16.39 -7.80
C LYS A 101 -18.22 -17.13 -6.75
N HIS A 102 -16.94 -16.80 -6.59
CA HIS A 102 -15.98 -17.59 -5.82
C HIS A 102 -15.53 -16.92 -4.52
N GLY A 103 -15.95 -15.67 -4.27
CA GLY A 103 -15.48 -14.86 -3.15
C GLY A 103 -14.06 -14.31 -3.32
N MET A 104 -13.34 -14.73 -4.36
CA MET A 104 -11.98 -14.28 -4.68
C MET A 104 -11.74 -14.26 -6.19
N PHE A 105 -10.74 -13.49 -6.61
CA PHE A 105 -10.15 -13.58 -7.95
C PHE A 105 -8.86 -14.38 -7.86
N ALA A 106 -8.73 -15.42 -8.68
CA ALA A 106 -7.52 -16.23 -8.81
C ALA A 106 -7.21 -16.40 -10.30
N THR A 107 -5.93 -16.53 -10.61
CA THR A 107 -5.46 -16.85 -11.97
C THR A 107 -5.88 -18.28 -12.32
N ASP A 108 -6.06 -18.56 -13.61
CA ASP A 108 -6.49 -19.89 -14.06
C ASP A 108 -5.44 -20.96 -13.67
N GLU A 109 -4.15 -20.61 -13.66
CA GLU A 109 -3.06 -21.47 -13.17
C GLU A 109 -3.24 -21.91 -11.70
N LEU A 110 -3.75 -21.03 -10.84
CA LEU A 110 -4.06 -21.34 -9.44
C LEU A 110 -5.32 -22.20 -9.30
N LEU A 111 -6.32 -21.98 -10.15
CA LEU A 111 -7.60 -22.71 -10.11
C LEU A 111 -7.47 -24.13 -10.67
N ASP A 112 -6.67 -24.29 -11.71
CA ASP A 112 -6.48 -25.56 -12.42
C ASP A 112 -5.50 -26.49 -11.68
N ASN A 113 -4.81 -26.00 -10.64
CA ASN A 113 -3.88 -26.78 -9.82
C ASN A 113 -4.16 -26.63 -8.31
N PRO A 114 -5.08 -27.44 -7.75
CA PRO A 114 -5.45 -27.38 -6.34
C PRO A 114 -4.28 -27.58 -5.38
N ASP A 115 -3.36 -28.50 -5.69
CA ASP A 115 -2.21 -28.79 -4.81
C ASP A 115 -1.24 -27.60 -4.76
N PHE A 116 -1.02 -26.94 -5.90
CA PHE A 116 -0.23 -25.72 -5.95
C PHE A 116 -0.87 -24.58 -5.16
N ALA A 117 -2.20 -24.41 -5.26
CA ALA A 117 -2.93 -23.41 -4.48
C ALA A 117 -2.81 -23.68 -2.97
N ILE A 118 -2.98 -24.93 -2.54
CA ILE A 118 -2.85 -25.33 -1.13
C ILE A 118 -1.42 -25.05 -0.62
N ALA A 119 -0.39 -25.47 -1.36
CA ALA A 119 1.00 -25.25 -0.97
C ALA A 119 1.34 -23.75 -0.87
N THR A 120 0.86 -22.95 -1.82
CA THR A 120 1.06 -21.50 -1.82
C THR A 120 0.41 -20.84 -0.61
N LEU A 121 -0.83 -21.22 -0.28
CA LEU A 121 -1.55 -20.69 0.89
C LEU A 121 -0.93 -21.15 2.21
N GLN A 122 -0.43 -22.39 2.30
CA GLN A 122 0.29 -22.89 3.47
C GLN A 122 1.57 -22.09 3.72
N LYS A 123 2.37 -21.86 2.68
CA LYS A 123 3.58 -21.04 2.79
C LYS A 123 3.28 -19.61 3.25
N LEU A 124 2.25 -18.99 2.69
CA LEU A 124 1.78 -17.65 3.10
C LEU A 124 1.37 -17.61 4.58
N LYS A 125 0.70 -18.67 5.07
CA LYS A 125 0.33 -18.80 6.48
C LYS A 125 1.57 -18.88 7.37
N GLU A 126 2.55 -19.71 7.02
CA GLU A 126 3.80 -19.86 7.78
C GLU A 126 4.59 -18.53 7.86
N GLU A 127 4.71 -17.80 6.74
CA GLU A 127 5.37 -16.49 6.71
C GLU A 127 4.67 -15.47 7.62
N ARG A 128 3.33 -15.47 7.64
CA ARG A 128 2.54 -14.61 8.52
C ARG A 128 2.73 -14.96 9.99
N GLU A 129 2.75 -16.24 10.33
CA GLU A 129 2.97 -16.70 11.70
C GLU A 129 4.37 -16.32 12.20
N ALA A 130 5.39 -16.45 11.36
CA ALA A 130 6.76 -16.05 11.67
C ALA A 130 6.87 -14.54 11.93
N GLU A 131 6.22 -13.70 11.10
CA GLU A 131 6.23 -12.24 11.31
C GLU A 131 5.48 -11.85 12.58
N ILE A 132 4.34 -12.50 12.88
CA ILE A 132 3.61 -12.27 14.14
C ILE A 132 4.48 -12.63 15.35
N GLN A 133 5.19 -13.75 15.30
CA GLN A 133 6.10 -14.15 16.38
C GLN A 133 7.23 -13.14 16.55
N ARG A 134 7.84 -12.69 15.45
CA ARG A 134 8.89 -11.66 15.47
C ARG A 134 8.42 -10.36 16.09
N LEU A 135 7.23 -9.88 15.70
CA LEU A 135 6.65 -8.66 16.24
C LEU A 135 6.32 -8.79 17.73
N LYS A 136 5.78 -9.93 18.17
CA LYS A 136 5.56 -10.23 19.59
C LYS A 136 6.86 -10.19 20.39
N SER A 137 7.90 -10.86 19.93
CA SER A 137 9.20 -10.84 20.62
C SER A 137 9.82 -9.44 20.68
N LYS A 138 9.63 -8.62 19.64
CA LYS A 138 10.08 -7.22 19.65
C LYS A 138 9.29 -6.38 20.65
N LEU A 139 7.98 -6.62 20.77
CA LEU A 139 7.13 -5.94 21.75
C LEU A 139 7.53 -6.30 23.18
N ASP A 140 7.70 -7.59 23.48
CA ASP A 140 8.14 -8.07 24.79
C ASP A 140 9.49 -7.47 25.22
N PHE A 141 10.40 -7.26 24.26
CA PHE A 141 11.68 -6.61 24.50
C PHE A 141 11.50 -5.13 24.88
N LEU A 142 10.66 -4.40 24.14
CA LEU A 142 10.39 -2.98 24.39
C LEU A 142 9.64 -2.74 25.71
N GLU A 143 8.73 -3.63 26.09
CA GLU A 143 8.04 -3.56 27.38
C GLU A 143 9.01 -3.74 28.55
N LYS A 144 9.93 -4.72 28.46
CA LYS A 144 10.99 -4.90 29.46
C LYS A 144 11.91 -3.69 29.59
N GLU A 145 12.24 -3.04 28.49
CA GLU A 145 13.09 -1.84 28.48
C GLU A 145 12.37 -0.66 29.18
N LYS A 146 11.08 -0.45 28.88
CA LYS A 146 10.25 0.55 29.57
C LYS A 146 10.08 0.30 31.06
N ASP A 147 9.87 -0.96 31.46
CA ASP A 147 9.73 -1.32 32.88
C ASP A 147 11.04 -1.04 33.63
N SER A 148 12.19 -1.37 33.03
CA SER A 148 13.51 -1.10 33.61
C SER A 148 13.83 0.40 33.76
N ASP A 149 13.39 1.22 32.80
CA ASP A 149 13.54 2.67 32.86
C ASP A 149 12.59 3.31 33.90
N SER A 150 11.38 2.76 34.06
CA SER A 150 10.40 3.23 35.07
C SER A 150 10.86 2.96 36.50
N ASP A 151 11.49 1.81 36.75
CA ASP A 151 12.04 1.45 38.06
C ASP A 151 13.27 2.28 38.40
N GLY A 152 14.13 2.59 37.42
CA GLY A 152 15.28 3.48 37.59
C GLY A 152 14.89 4.91 37.98
N VAL A 153 13.86 5.48 37.35
CA VAL A 153 13.36 6.83 37.66
C VAL A 153 12.69 6.86 39.05
N ASN A 154 11.90 5.84 39.39
CA ASN A 154 11.20 5.78 40.67
C ASN A 154 12.16 5.56 41.85
N HIS A 155 13.24 4.81 41.64
CA HIS A 155 14.32 4.64 42.63
C HIS A 155 15.13 5.93 42.84
N GLY A 156 15.44 6.66 41.77
CA GLY A 156 16.15 7.95 41.83
C GLY A 156 15.38 9.04 42.62
N ILE A 157 14.05 9.12 42.44
CA ILE A 157 13.20 10.07 43.16
C ILE A 157 13.15 9.74 44.66
N ARG A 158 13.05 8.47 45.05
CA ARG A 158 13.00 8.04 46.46
C ARG A 158 14.30 8.33 47.21
N ILE A 159 15.46 8.14 46.58
CA ILE A 159 16.76 8.46 47.19
C ILE A 159 16.89 9.98 47.42
N HIS A 160 16.40 10.79 46.48
CA HIS A 160 16.48 12.25 46.59
C HIS A 160 15.58 12.81 47.72
N ILE A 161 14.38 12.25 47.90
CA ILE A 161 13.45 12.65 48.98
C ILE A 161 13.98 12.21 50.36
N ALA A 162 14.55 11.00 50.47
CA ALA A 162 15.09 10.49 51.74
C ALA A 162 16.31 11.29 52.25
N LYS A 163 17.12 11.87 51.34
CA LYS A 163 18.23 12.76 51.73
C LYS A 163 17.78 14.15 52.22
N LYS A 164 16.57 14.60 51.84
CA LYS A 164 16.09 15.95 52.18
C LYS A 164 15.49 16.05 53.59
N HIS A 165 15.12 14.93 54.22
CA HIS A 165 14.57 14.88 55.58
C HIS A 165 15.58 14.52 56.69
N LYS A 166 16.87 14.39 56.36
CA LYS A 166 17.93 14.05 57.32
C LYS A 166 18.85 15.22 57.70
N LYS A 167 18.40 16.46 57.47
CA LYS A 167 19.03 17.70 57.94
C LYS A 167 18.06 18.48 58.81
#